data_AF-A0A077YBR4-F1
#
_entry.id   AF-A0A077YBR4-F1
#
_cell.length_a   1.000
_cell.length_b   1.000
_cell.length_c   1.000
_cell.angle_alpha   90.00
_cell.angle_beta   90.00
_cell.angle_gamma   90.00
#
_symmetry.space_group_name_H-M   'P 1'
#
loop_
_entity.id
_entity.type
_entity.pdbx_description
1 polymer ?
#
loop_
_entity_poly.entity_id
_entity_poly.type
_entity_poly.pdbx_seq_one_letter_code
_entity_poly.pdbx_strand_id
1 'polypeptide(L)'
;MATTINTNLYLEPYNNLLDIQYIPYAVFLFSIFSFVSIIVLLDYMHQTNKIKNHKVGILLCFITSVNLGFSIFFLLIYFNICL
;
A
#
# COMPACT_ATOMS: atom_id res chain seq x y z
N MET A 1 27.91 10.37 -28.58
CA MET A 1 26.79 10.16 -29.52
C MET A 1 27.16 8.99 -30.43
N ALA A 2 26.73 7.79 -30.05
CA ALA A 2 26.86 6.52 -30.79
C ALA A 2 25.80 5.58 -30.16
N THR A 3 24.60 5.54 -30.73
CA THR A 3 24.07 4.54 -31.70
C THR A 3 23.72 3.19 -31.06
N THR A 4 22.45 2.82 -31.28
CA THR A 4 21.79 1.52 -31.11
C THR A 4 21.52 1.03 -29.68
N ILE A 5 20.29 1.22 -29.21
CA ILE A 5 19.62 0.16 -28.44
C ILE A 5 18.33 -0.19 -29.17
N ASN A 6 18.29 -1.46 -29.56
CA ASN A 6 17.30 -2.11 -30.37
C ASN A 6 15.86 -1.83 -29.90
N THR A 7 15.06 -1.50 -30.91
CA THR A 7 13.67 -1.88 -31.09
C THR A 7 13.30 -3.18 -30.37
N ASN A 8 12.13 -3.15 -29.72
CA ASN A 8 11.29 -4.31 -29.47
C ASN A 8 11.91 -5.37 -28.54
N LEU A 9 12.11 -4.98 -27.28
CA LEU A 9 11.88 -5.92 -26.19
C LEU A 9 10.36 -6.22 -26.18
N TYR A 10 9.96 -7.16 -27.04
CA TYR A 10 8.79 -8.01 -26.82
C TYR A 10 9.06 -8.78 -25.53
N LEU A 11 8.99 -8.11 -24.38
CA LEU A 11 8.48 -8.82 -23.22
C LEU A 11 7.06 -9.20 -23.64
N GLU A 12 6.76 -10.50 -23.69
CA GLU A 12 5.38 -10.99 -23.70
C GLU A 12 4.52 -10.06 -22.87
N PRO A 13 3.29 -9.69 -23.29
CA PRO A 13 2.49 -8.75 -22.55
C PRO A 13 2.31 -9.34 -21.16
N TYR A 14 3.15 -8.90 -20.23
CA TYR A 14 3.02 -9.24 -18.85
C TYR A 14 1.68 -8.62 -18.56
N ASN A 15 0.65 -9.46 -18.43
CA ASN A 15 -0.67 -9.03 -18.01
C ASN A 15 -0.47 -8.50 -16.61
N ASN A 16 -0.03 -7.24 -16.55
CA ASN A 16 0.09 -6.50 -15.34
C ASN A 16 -1.32 -6.53 -14.77
N LEU A 17 -1.49 -7.21 -13.64
CA LEU A 17 -2.76 -7.24 -12.90
C LEU A 17 -3.28 -5.83 -12.62
N LEU A 18 -2.39 -4.83 -12.68
CA LEU A 18 -2.66 -3.42 -12.54
C LEU A 18 -1.89 -2.64 -13.60
N ASP A 19 -2.62 -1.98 -14.50
CA ASP A 19 -2.06 -1.03 -15.45
C ASP A 19 -1.27 0.06 -14.70
N ILE A 20 -0.08 0.37 -15.19
CA ILE A 20 0.88 1.28 -14.53
C ILE A 20 0.25 2.64 -14.23
N GLN A 21 -0.71 3.06 -15.07
CA GLN A 21 -1.46 4.31 -14.92
C GLN A 21 -2.31 4.37 -13.63
N TYR A 22 -2.75 3.24 -13.09
CA TYR A 22 -3.62 3.19 -11.90
C TYR A 22 -2.86 2.99 -10.58
N ILE A 23 -1.57 2.64 -10.64
CA ILE A 23 -0.69 2.50 -9.47
C ILE A 23 -0.68 3.78 -8.59
N PRO A 24 -0.51 5.02 -9.12
CA PRO A 24 -0.55 6.21 -8.27
C PRO A 24 -1.89 6.44 -7.56
N TYR A 25 -3.00 6.08 -8.21
CA TYR A 25 -4.33 6.17 -7.60
C TYR A 25 -4.50 5.15 -6.46
N ALA A 26 -3.99 3.93 -6.64
CA ALA A 26 -3.95 2.93 -5.59
C ALA A 26 -3.10 3.40 -4.40
N VAL A 27 -1.90 3.95 -4.64
CA VAL A 27 -1.04 4.52 -3.59
C VAL A 27 -1.78 5.58 -2.79
N PHE A 28 -2.48 6.50 -3.46
CA PHE A 28 -3.21 7.57 -2.81
C PHE A 28 -4.35 7.04 -1.93
N LEU A 29 -5.14 6.09 -2.44
CA LEU A 29 -6.22 5.46 -1.67
C LEU A 29 -5.69 4.71 -0.44
N PHE A 30 -4.68 3.85 -0.62
CA PHE A 30 -4.10 3.09 0.49
C PHE A 30 -3.43 4.00 1.54
N SER A 31 -2.85 5.12 1.12
CA SER A 31 -2.29 6.12 2.04
C SER A 31 -3.37 6.75 2.92
N ILE A 32 -4.50 7.17 2.34
CA ILE A 32 -5.62 7.74 3.10
C ILE A 32 -6.20 6.69 4.06
N PHE A 33 -6.45 5.47 3.56
CA PHE A 33 -6.98 4.39 4.39
C PHE A 33 -6.05 4.04 5.54
N SER A 34 -4.73 4.02 5.31
CA SER A 34 -3.74 3.79 6.35
C SER A 34 -3.78 4.89 7.41
N PHE A 35 -3.87 6.15 7.00
CA PHE A 35 -3.96 7.28 7.92
C PHE A 35 -5.21 7.22 8.81
N VAL A 36 -6.38 6.97 8.22
CA VAL A 36 -7.64 6.79 8.97
C VAL A 36 -7.53 5.61 9.94
N SER A 37 -6.98 4.48 9.48
CA SER A 37 -6.85 3.28 10.32
C SER A 37 -5.94 3.53 11.53
N ILE A 38 -4.85 4.29 11.36
CA ILE A 38 -3.96 4.68 12.47
C ILE A 38 -4.69 5.56 13.48
N ILE A 39 -5.47 6.54 13.02
CA ILE A 39 -6.25 7.43 13.91
C ILE A 39 -7.24 6.61 14.73
N VAL A 40 -7.97 5.70 14.10
CA VAL A 40 -8.94 4.82 14.78
C VAL A 40 -8.23 3.93 15.80
N LEU A 41 -7.06 3.39 15.48
CA LEU A 41 -6.26 2.60 16.41
C LEU A 41 -5.79 3.44 17.60
N LEU A 42 -5.36 4.68 17.37
CA LEU A 42 -4.94 5.61 18.42
C LEU A 42 -6.10 5.95 19.36
N ASP A 43 -7.27 6.24 18.80
CA ASP A 43 -8.49 6.52 19.57
C ASP A 43 -8.91 5.32 20.41
N TYR A 44 -8.86 4.11 19.83
CA TYR A 44 -9.11 2.86 20.53
C TYR A 44 -8.09 2.62 21.67
N MET A 45 -6.82 2.97 21.45
CA MET A 45 -5.78 2.89 22.48
C MET A 45 -5.93 3.97 23.55
N HIS A 46 -6.54 5.11 23.25
CA HIS A 46 -6.79 6.18 24.22
C HIS A 46 -8.00 5.91 25.11
N GLN A 47 -8.99 5.15 24.62
CA GLN A 47 -10.16 4.75 25.42
C GLN A 47 -9.77 4.02 26.72
N THR A 48 -10.40 4.41 27.82
CA THR A 48 -10.09 3.95 29.18
C THR A 48 -10.39 2.45 29.33
N ASN A 49 -9.58 1.73 30.12
CA ASN A 49 -9.54 0.27 30.26
C ASN A 49 -10.87 -0.45 30.60
N LYS A 50 -11.95 0.28 30.92
CA LYS A 50 -13.25 -0.32 31.28
C LYS A 50 -14.04 -0.90 30.09
N ILE A 51 -13.73 -0.53 28.84
CA ILE A 51 -14.49 -0.94 27.64
C ILE A 51 -13.57 -1.61 26.58
N LYS A 52 -12.26 -1.72 26.86
CA LYS A 52 -11.30 -2.29 25.89
C LYS A 52 -11.48 -3.79 25.74
N ASN A 53 -12.02 -4.20 24.58
CA ASN A 53 -12.06 -5.58 24.17
C ASN A 53 -10.74 -5.95 23.47
N HIS A 54 -9.87 -6.70 24.12
CA HIS A 54 -8.51 -6.97 23.61
C HIS A 54 -8.52 -7.61 22.20
N LYS A 55 -9.55 -8.42 21.90
CA LYS A 55 -9.78 -9.02 20.58
C LYS A 55 -9.96 -7.98 19.46
N VAL A 56 -10.69 -6.91 19.74
CA VAL A 56 -10.96 -5.83 18.77
C VAL A 56 -9.70 -5.02 18.50
N GLY A 57 -8.88 -4.77 19.52
CA GLY A 57 -7.59 -4.08 19.36
C GLY A 57 -6.59 -4.86 18.51
N ILE A 58 -6.50 -6.17 18.69
CA ILE A 58 -5.63 -7.04 17.86
C ILE A 58 -6.11 -7.02 16.40
N LEU A 59 -7.41 -7.07 16.17
CA LEU A 59 -8.00 -7.07 14.83
C LEU A 59 -7.75 -5.73 14.12
N LEU A 60 -7.97 -4.60 14.81
CA LEU A 60 -7.65 -3.27 14.32
C LEU A 60 -6.16 -3.13 13.97
N CYS A 61 -5.28 -3.63 14.84
CA CYS A 61 -3.84 -3.62 14.62
C CYS A 61 -3.45 -4.44 13.36
N PHE A 62 -4.05 -5.61 13.19
CA PHE A 62 -3.84 -6.44 12.00
C PHE A 62 -4.27 -5.72 10.72
N ILE A 63 -5.47 -5.12 10.70
CA ILE A 63 -5.96 -4.35 9.55
C ILE A 63 -5.03 -3.17 9.23
N THR A 64 -4.61 -2.41 10.26
CA THR A 64 -3.67 -1.29 10.06
C THR A 64 -2.34 -1.73 9.47
N SER A 65 -1.79 -2.85 9.95
CA SER A 65 -0.50 -3.38 9.48
C SER A 65 -0.57 -3.84 8.03
N VAL A 66 -1.66 -4.54 7.66
CA VAL A 66 -1.89 -4.97 6.27
C VAL A 66 -2.05 -3.77 5.34
N ASN A 67 -2.86 -2.77 5.72
CA ASN A 67 -3.05 -1.56 4.92
C ASN A 67 -1.75 -0.77 4.72
N LEU A 68 -0.95 -0.60 5.78
CA LEU A 68 0.35 0.05 5.69
C LEU A 68 1.32 -0.73 4.81
N GLY A 69 1.36 -2.06 4.95
CA GLY A 69 2.19 -2.92 4.12
C GLY A 69 1.87 -2.79 2.63
N PHE A 70 0.58 -2.82 2.27
CA PHE A 70 0.15 -2.58 0.90
C PHE A 70 0.47 -1.16 0.42
N SER A 71 0.27 -0.15 1.26
CA SER A 71 0.59 1.24 0.90
C SER A 71 2.08 1.40 0.57
N ILE A 72 2.97 0.81 1.37
CA ILE A 72 4.42 0.86 1.14
C ILE A 72 4.80 0.06 -0.11
N PHE A 73 4.19 -1.12 -0.31
CA PHE A 73 4.42 -1.96 -1.48
C PHE A 73 4.07 -1.22 -2.79
N PHE A 74 2.88 -0.61 -2.88
CA PHE A 74 2.50 0.16 -4.05
C PHE A 74 3.38 1.40 -4.25
N LEU A 75 3.85 2.03 -3.16
CA LEU A 75 4.75 3.18 -3.23
C LEU A 75 6.14 2.78 -3.77
N LEU A 76 6.67 1.62 -3.37
CA LEU A 76 7.91 1.07 -3.90
C LEU A 76 7.82 0.74 -5.40
N ILE A 77 6.69 0.17 -5.83
CA ILE A 77 6.41 -0.08 -7.25
C ILE A 77 6.33 1.24 -8.01
N TYR A 78 5.65 2.25 -7.46
CA TYR A 78 5.53 3.56 -8.09
C TYR A 78 6.88 4.23 -8.34
N PHE A 79 7.82 4.14 -7.41
CA PHE A 79 9.19 4.66 -7.59
C PHE A 79 10.08 3.76 -8.46
N ASN A 80 9.55 2.65 -8.99
CA ASN A 80 10.28 1.70 -9.82
C ASN A 80 11.53 1.11 -9.12
N ILE A 81 11.55 1.12 -7.78
CA ILE A 81 12.67 0.61 -6.97
C ILE A 81 12.69 -0.94 -6.94
N CYS A 82 11.55 -1.55 -7.27
CA CYS A 82 11.35 -3.00 -7.27
C CYS A 82 11.26 -3.63 -8.68
N LEU A 83 11.59 -2.89 -9.75
CA LEU A 83 11.53 -3.37 -11.13
C LEU A 83 12.92 -3.58 -11.73
#